data_AF-A0AAW9J9K6-F1
#
_entry.id   AF-A0AAW9J9K6-F1
#
_cell.length_a   1.000
_cell.length_b   1.000
_cell.length_c   1.000
_cell.angle_alpha   90.00
_cell.angle_beta   90.00
_cell.angle_gamma   90.00
#
_symmetry.space_group_name_H-M   'P 1'
#
loop_
_entity.id
_entity.type
_entity.pdbx_description
1 polymer ?
#
loop_
_entity_poly.entity_id
_entity_poly.type
_entity_poly.pdbx_seq_one_letter_code
_entity_poly.pdbx_strand_id
1 'polypeptide(L)'
;IDEGKITSIIPYNQNIEEKINHQVIKGNNNLLIPGMIDVHIHGANNHDMMDGTTKSIQEVSKKCAETGCTSFLATSVSSSLEDLLSMISSVKKVLGNEEGAKIVGIHLEGPYLNVEKKGMQNPKHLR
;
A
#
# COMPACT_ATOMS: atom_id res chain seq x y z
N ILE A 1 -18.54 -10.73 -7.69
CA ILE A 1 -18.12 -9.80 -6.62
C ILE A 1 -19.36 -9.02 -6.27
N ASP A 2 -19.72 -9.00 -4.99
CA ASP A 2 -20.87 -8.24 -4.49
C ASP A 2 -20.46 -7.49 -3.23
N GLU A 3 -20.84 -6.21 -3.14
CA GLU A 3 -20.46 -5.31 -2.03
C GLU A 3 -18.97 -5.39 -1.62
N GLY A 4 -18.06 -5.48 -2.60
CA GLY A 4 -16.61 -5.55 -2.37
C GLY A 4 -16.09 -6.90 -1.87
N LYS A 5 -16.91 -7.96 -1.89
CA LYS A 5 -16.53 -9.32 -1.47
C LYS A 5 -16.54 -10.30 -2.64
N ILE A 6 -15.64 -11.27 -2.60
CA ILE A 6 -15.67 -12.43 -3.49
C ILE A 6 -16.80 -13.35 -3.00
N THR A 7 -17.81 -13.56 -3.85
CA THR A 7 -19.01 -14.34 -3.53
C THR A 7 -18.88 -15.81 -3.91
N SER A 8 -18.13 -16.11 -4.98
CA SER A 8 -17.96 -17.45 -5.51
C SER A 8 -16.75 -17.53 -6.44
N ILE A 9 -16.11 -18.70 -6.50
CA ILE A 9 -15.13 -19.07 -7.52
C ILE A 9 -15.69 -20.30 -8.23
N ILE A 10 -15.95 -20.18 -9.53
CA ILE A 10 -16.66 -21.20 -10.30
C ILE A 10 -15.77 -21.63 -11.47
N PRO A 11 -15.60 -22.94 -11.72
CA PRO A 11 -14.91 -23.42 -12.92
C PRO A 11 -15.58 -22.87 -14.19
N TYR A 12 -14.77 -22.45 -15.16
CA TYR A 12 -15.31 -21.96 -16.43
C TYR A 12 -16.10 -23.09 -17.12
N ASN A 13 -17.38 -22.85 -17.36
CA ASN A 13 -18.22 -23.68 -18.22
C ASN A 13 -18.98 -22.77 -19.20
N GLN A 14 -19.27 -23.28 -20.39
CA GLN A 14 -19.85 -22.50 -21.50
C GLN A 14 -21.24 -21.90 -21.18
N ASN A 15 -21.93 -22.38 -20.12
CA ASN A 15 -23.29 -21.95 -19.76
C ASN A 15 -23.34 -20.81 -18.73
N ILE A 16 -22.19 -20.29 -18.30
CA ILE A 16 -22.12 -19.17 -17.33
C ILE A 16 -22.57 -17.85 -17.96
N GLU A 17 -22.32 -17.65 -19.26
CA GLU A 17 -22.62 -16.39 -19.95
C GLU A 17 -24.12 -16.13 -20.09
N GLU A 18 -24.95 -17.18 -20.16
CA GLU A 18 -26.41 -17.06 -20.33
C GLU A 18 -27.18 -16.76 -19.04
N LYS A 19 -26.52 -16.78 -17.86
CA LYS A 19 -27.18 -16.66 -16.55
C LYS A 19 -26.71 -15.49 -15.69
N ILE A 20 -25.80 -14.66 -16.18
CA ILE A 20 -25.19 -13.61 -15.36
C ILE A 20 -25.81 -12.25 -15.67
N ASN A 21 -26.53 -11.70 -14.69
CA ASN A 21 -27.00 -10.30 -14.71
C ASN A 21 -25.96 -9.35 -14.07
N HIS A 22 -24.67 -9.59 -14.31
CA HIS A 22 -23.55 -8.82 -13.78
C HIS A 22 -22.65 -8.31 -14.90
N GLN A 23 -21.90 -7.24 -14.61
CA GLN A 23 -20.83 -6.79 -15.49
C GLN A 23 -19.76 -7.89 -15.62
N VAL A 24 -19.37 -8.19 -16.86
CA VAL A 24 -18.33 -9.17 -17.18
C VAL A 24 -17.05 -8.45 -17.60
N ILE A 25 -15.94 -8.76 -16.93
CA ILE A 25 -14.60 -8.31 -17.30
C ILE A 25 -13.84 -9.52 -17.85
N LYS A 26 -13.45 -9.47 -19.12
CA LYS A 26 -12.69 -10.56 -19.76
C LYS A 26 -11.21 -10.47 -19.38
N GLY A 27 -10.66 -11.55 -18.85
CA GLY A 27 -9.26 -11.61 -18.40
C GLY A 27 -8.22 -11.61 -19.52
N ASN A 28 -8.62 -11.81 -20.79
CA ASN A 28 -7.75 -11.78 -21.97
C ASN A 28 -6.48 -12.65 -21.82
N ASN A 29 -6.64 -13.87 -21.31
CA ASN A 29 -5.56 -14.84 -21.01
C ASN A 29 -4.52 -14.37 -19.97
N ASN A 30 -4.79 -13.29 -19.23
CA ASN A 30 -3.97 -12.89 -18.09
C ASN A 30 -4.34 -13.67 -16.83
N LEU A 31 -3.40 -13.69 -15.89
CA LEU A 31 -3.65 -14.21 -14.54
C LEU A 31 -4.46 -13.21 -13.73
N LEU A 32 -5.52 -13.71 -13.07
CA LEU A 32 -6.20 -13.00 -11.99
C LEU A 32 -5.62 -13.51 -10.67
N ILE A 33 -4.96 -12.63 -9.92
CA ILE A 33 -4.37 -12.92 -8.62
C ILE A 33 -5.01 -12.04 -7.54
N PRO A 34 -4.97 -12.43 -6.26
CA PRO A 34 -5.23 -11.50 -5.17
C PRO A 34 -4.31 -10.29 -5.29
N GLY A 35 -4.83 -9.11 -4.96
CA GLY A 35 -4.02 -7.91 -4.89
C GLY A 35 -2.87 -8.07 -3.89
N MET A 36 -1.68 -7.60 -4.25
CA MET A 36 -0.51 -7.75 -3.39
C MET A 36 -0.64 -6.87 -2.14
N ILE A 37 0.04 -7.29 -1.07
CA ILE A 37 0.18 -6.52 0.18
C ILE A 37 1.66 -6.20 0.35
N ASP A 38 2.02 -4.92 0.28
CA ASP A 38 3.39 -4.47 0.52
C ASP A 38 3.59 -4.13 2.00
N VAL A 39 4.40 -4.94 2.69
CA VAL A 39 4.64 -4.77 4.12
C VAL A 39 5.76 -3.77 4.43
N HIS A 40 6.45 -3.26 3.40
CA HIS A 40 7.60 -2.40 3.56
C HIS A 40 7.81 -1.51 2.32
N ILE A 41 7.21 -0.31 2.34
CA ILE A 41 7.41 0.70 1.29
C ILE A 41 7.66 2.10 1.87
N HIS A 42 8.80 2.68 1.52
CA HIS A 42 9.16 4.05 1.90
C HIS A 42 8.53 5.11 1.02
N GLY A 43 8.43 4.83 -0.28
CA GLY A 43 8.04 5.83 -1.27
C GLY A 43 7.89 5.24 -2.67
N ALA A 44 7.24 6.01 -3.53
CA ALA A 44 6.97 5.68 -4.92
C ALA A 44 6.60 6.96 -5.68
N ASN A 45 6.73 6.95 -7.02
CA ASN A 45 6.36 8.09 -7.88
C ASN A 45 7.02 9.42 -7.48
N ASN A 46 8.30 9.39 -7.06
CA ASN A 46 9.06 10.54 -6.56
C ASN A 46 8.53 11.17 -5.26
N HIS A 47 7.74 10.43 -4.48
CA HIS A 47 7.22 10.81 -3.18
C HIS A 47 7.64 9.81 -2.11
N ASP A 48 7.91 10.28 -0.90
CA ASP A 48 8.31 9.45 0.25
C ASP A 48 7.35 9.69 1.43
N MET A 49 7.10 8.65 2.25
CA MET A 49 6.29 8.77 3.47
C MET A 49 6.87 9.82 4.42
N MET A 50 8.20 9.92 4.48
CA MET A 50 8.92 10.86 5.35
C MET A 50 8.93 12.30 4.82
N ASP A 51 8.38 12.58 3.64
CA ASP A 51 8.01 13.96 3.26
C ASP A 51 7.00 14.55 4.24
N GLY A 52 6.25 13.69 4.97
CA GLY A 52 5.34 14.10 6.03
C GLY A 52 4.09 14.81 5.52
N THR A 53 3.78 14.73 4.23
CA THR A 53 2.61 15.38 3.62
C THR A 53 1.55 14.38 3.18
N THR A 54 0.28 14.77 3.23
CA THR A 54 -0.83 13.96 2.71
C THR A 54 -0.72 13.73 1.21
N LYS A 55 -0.18 14.70 0.47
CA LYS A 55 0.09 14.58 -0.98
C LYS A 55 1.04 13.42 -1.27
N SER A 56 2.18 13.36 -0.59
CA SER A 56 3.15 12.29 -0.83
C SER A 56 2.54 10.91 -0.57
N ILE A 57 1.76 10.77 0.52
CA ILE A 57 1.11 9.51 0.87
C ILE A 57 0.06 9.11 -0.19
N GLN A 58 -0.73 10.05 -0.70
CA GLN A 58 -1.71 9.77 -1.76
C GLN A 58 -1.03 9.34 -3.07
N GLU A 59 0.07 9.99 -3.45
CA GLU A 59 0.82 9.63 -4.65
C GLU A 59 1.42 8.22 -4.55
N VAL A 60 1.91 7.82 -3.37
CA VAL A 60 2.35 6.45 -3.14
C VAL A 60 1.19 5.47 -3.18
N SER A 61 0.04 5.80 -2.58
CA SER A 61 -1.17 4.97 -2.64
C SER A 61 -1.62 4.71 -4.09
N LYS A 62 -1.71 5.74 -4.93
CA LYS A 62 -2.00 5.59 -6.36
C LYS A 62 -0.99 4.68 -7.04
N LYS A 63 0.31 4.94 -6.80
CA LYS A 63 1.36 4.20 -7.49
C LYS A 63 1.36 2.72 -7.13
N CYS A 64 1.07 2.38 -5.88
CA CYS A 64 0.89 1.00 -5.45
C CYS A 64 -0.24 0.31 -6.23
N ALA A 65 -1.40 0.96 -6.37
CA ALA A 65 -2.53 0.40 -7.10
C ALA A 65 -2.20 0.15 -8.58
N GLU A 66 -1.48 1.09 -9.22
CA GLU A 66 -1.02 0.96 -10.62
C GLU A 66 -0.11 -0.26 -10.84
N THR A 67 0.61 -0.71 -9.82
CA THR A 67 1.55 -1.84 -9.90
C THR A 67 0.98 -3.15 -9.37
N GLY A 68 -0.32 -3.19 -9.04
CA GLY A 68 -0.99 -4.40 -8.54
C GLY A 68 -0.91 -4.61 -7.03
N CYS A 69 -0.33 -3.66 -6.29
CA CYS A 69 -0.38 -3.62 -4.84
C CYS A 69 -1.69 -2.96 -4.40
N THR A 70 -2.53 -3.69 -3.66
CA THR A 70 -3.85 -3.20 -3.25
C THR A 70 -3.89 -2.71 -1.81
N SER A 71 -2.86 -3.01 -1.03
CA SER A 71 -2.71 -2.51 0.33
C SER A 71 -1.25 -2.47 0.76
N PHE A 72 -0.88 -1.52 1.61
CA PHE A 72 0.49 -1.37 2.07
C PHE A 72 0.60 -0.85 3.51
N LEU A 73 1.76 -1.06 4.12
CA LEU A 73 2.16 -0.36 5.34
C LEU A 73 3.06 0.82 4.98
N ALA A 74 2.69 2.03 5.42
CA ALA A 74 3.55 3.20 5.26
C ALA A 74 4.81 3.03 6.10
N THR A 75 6.00 3.05 5.48
CA THR A 75 7.25 2.77 6.19
C THR A 75 8.05 4.04 6.46
N SER A 76 8.45 4.24 7.72
CA SER A 76 9.39 5.31 8.08
C SER A 76 10.83 4.97 7.70
N VAL A 77 11.73 5.94 7.82
CA VAL A 77 13.15 5.67 8.12
C VAL A 77 13.48 6.22 9.51
N SER A 78 14.68 5.92 10.00
CA SER A 78 15.23 6.49 11.23
C SER A 78 15.34 8.00 11.09
N SER A 79 14.54 8.73 11.86
CA SER A 79 14.50 10.18 11.86
C SER A 79 14.29 10.75 13.26
N SER A 80 14.19 12.07 13.37
CA SER A 80 13.77 12.75 14.59
C SER A 80 12.36 12.30 15.02
N LEU A 81 12.05 12.41 16.32
CA LEU A 81 10.70 12.11 16.81
C LEU A 81 9.65 13.03 16.16
N GLU A 82 10.01 14.29 15.90
CA GLU A 82 9.14 15.27 15.27
C GLU A 82 8.74 14.85 13.86
N ASP A 83 9.71 14.44 13.02
CA ASP A 83 9.42 13.99 11.65
C ASP A 83 8.60 12.70 11.63
N LEU A 84 8.89 11.76 12.54
CA LEU A 84 8.10 10.53 12.68
C LEU A 84 6.65 10.85 13.06
N LEU A 85 6.42 11.76 14.01
CA LEU A 85 5.08 12.19 14.39
C LEU A 85 4.37 12.93 13.25
N SER A 86 5.09 13.74 12.46
CA SER A 86 4.58 14.42 11.27
C SER A 86 4.09 13.41 10.23
N MET A 87 4.92 12.41 9.90
CA MET A 87 4.55 11.33 8.99
C MET A 87 3.31 10.57 9.49
N ILE A 88 3.30 10.12 10.75
CA ILE A 88 2.17 9.40 11.35
C ILE A 88 0.88 10.24 11.28
N SER A 89 0.97 11.54 11.56
CA SER A 89 -0.17 12.47 11.49
C SER A 89 -0.73 12.57 10.08
N SER A 90 0.14 12.64 9.06
CA SER A 90 -0.27 12.68 7.66
C SER A 90 -0.86 11.35 7.20
N VAL A 91 -0.31 10.21 7.62
CA VAL A 91 -0.90 8.88 7.36
C VAL A 91 -2.29 8.78 7.95
N LYS A 92 -2.47 9.21 9.21
CA LYS A 92 -3.77 9.22 9.89
C LYS A 92 -4.81 10.06 9.16
N LYS A 93 -4.42 11.17 8.53
CA LYS A 93 -5.33 12.03 7.75
C LYS A 93 -5.77 11.38 6.43
N VAL A 94 -4.92 10.52 5.84
CA VAL A 94 -5.22 9.85 4.57
C VAL A 94 -5.98 8.53 4.78
N LEU A 95 -5.79 7.86 5.92
CA LEU A 95 -6.41 6.57 6.23
C LEU A 95 -7.93 6.56 5.98
N GLY A 96 -8.38 5.60 5.16
CA GLY A 96 -9.79 5.46 4.76
C GLY A 96 -10.24 6.39 3.62
N ASN A 97 -9.37 7.29 3.17
CA ASN A 97 -9.60 8.23 2.06
C ASN A 97 -8.50 8.09 0.99
N GLU A 98 -7.87 6.92 0.90
CA GLU A 98 -6.83 6.63 -0.09
C GLU A 98 -7.38 6.72 -1.52
N GLU A 99 -6.63 7.35 -2.41
CA GLU A 99 -6.98 7.45 -3.84
C GLU A 99 -6.63 6.16 -4.63
N GLY A 100 -5.82 5.26 -4.06
CA GLY A 100 -5.42 4.00 -4.66
C GLY A 100 -5.39 2.84 -3.66
N ALA A 101 -4.20 2.26 -3.45
CA ALA A 101 -4.00 1.15 -2.52
C ALA A 101 -4.33 1.57 -1.08
N LYS A 102 -4.88 0.65 -0.30
CA LYS A 102 -5.30 0.91 1.10
C LYS A 102 -4.11 0.96 2.04
N ILE A 103 -4.11 1.90 2.97
CA ILE A 103 -3.14 1.88 4.07
C ILE A 103 -3.68 0.92 5.13
N VAL A 104 -2.94 -0.16 5.41
CA VAL A 104 -3.33 -1.17 6.42
C VAL A 104 -2.53 -1.05 7.72
N GLY A 105 -1.57 -0.12 7.76
CA GLY A 105 -0.80 0.17 8.97
C GLY A 105 0.43 1.03 8.69
N ILE A 106 1.29 1.10 9.70
CA ILE A 106 2.58 1.78 9.65
C ILE A 106 3.66 0.76 10.02
N HIS A 107 4.73 0.71 9.24
CA HIS A 107 5.95 0.00 9.58
C HIS A 107 6.98 1.03 10.06
N LEU A 108 7.25 1.08 11.37
CA LEU A 108 8.32 1.94 11.90
C LEU A 108 9.68 1.26 11.73
N GLU A 109 10.34 1.50 10.59
CA GLU A 109 11.71 1.02 10.38
C GLU A 109 12.69 1.98 11.08
N GLY A 110 13.13 1.56 12.27
CA GLY A 110 13.93 2.38 13.17
C GLY A 110 13.09 3.34 14.01
N PRO A 111 13.73 4.25 14.76
CA PRO A 111 15.18 4.45 14.88
C PRO A 111 15.93 3.48 15.82
N TYR A 112 15.23 2.52 16.42
CA TYR A 112 15.80 1.58 17.39
C TYR A 112 16.58 0.43 16.72
N LEU A 113 17.70 0.73 16.09
CA LEU A 113 18.49 -0.21 15.30
C LEU A 113 19.97 -0.21 15.72
N ASN A 114 20.65 -1.32 15.43
CA ASN A 114 22.09 -1.43 15.67
C ASN A 114 22.87 -0.56 14.67
N VAL A 115 23.66 0.38 15.18
CA VAL A 115 24.50 1.30 14.39
C VAL A 115 25.47 0.55 13.45
N GLU A 116 25.99 -0.60 13.87
CA GLU A 116 26.89 -1.44 13.05
C GLU A 116 26.16 -2.12 11.87
N LYS A 117 24.83 -2.14 11.90
CA LYS A 117 23.95 -2.69 10.86
C LYS A 117 23.04 -1.62 10.24
N LYS A 118 23.43 -0.35 10.32
CA LYS A 118 22.59 0.80 9.90
C LYS A 118 22.14 0.79 8.44
N GLY A 119 22.90 0.17 7.52
CA GLY A 119 22.61 0.27 6.09
C GLY A 119 22.49 1.73 5.65
N MET A 120 21.34 2.10 5.06
CA MET A 120 21.02 3.47 4.62
C MET A 120 20.40 4.36 5.70
N GLN A 121 20.20 3.84 6.92
CA GLN A 121 19.64 4.62 8.02
C GLN A 121 20.64 5.68 8.50
N ASN A 122 20.17 6.90 8.72
CA ASN A 122 21.03 7.99 9.18
C ASN A 122 21.49 7.73 10.64
N PRO A 123 22.80 7.53 10.89
CA PRO A 123 23.30 7.16 12.22
C PRO A 123 23.04 8.23 13.28
N LYS A 124 22.80 9.49 12.89
CA LYS A 124 22.46 10.57 13.83
C LYS A 124 21.14 10.33 14.56
N HIS A 125 20.24 9.55 13.97
CA HIS A 125 18.91 9.30 14.53
C HIS A 125 18.80 7.92 15.19
N LEU A 126 19.79 7.06 15.01
CA LEU A 126 19.79 5.72 15.61
C LEU A 126 19.96 5.79 17.12
N ARG A 127 19.24 4.93 17.84
CA ARG A 127 19.21 4.85 19.30
C ARG A 127 19.02 3.43 19.80
#